data_AF-A0A7D5KDM2-F1
#
_entry.id   AF-A0A7D5KDM2-F1
#
_cell.length_a   1.000
_cell.length_b   1.000
_cell.length_c   1.000
_cell.angle_alpha   90.00
_cell.angle_beta   90.00
_cell.angle_gamma   90.00
#
_symmetry.space_group_name_H-M   'P 1'
#
loop_
_entity.id
_entity.type
_entity.pdbx_description
1 polymer ?
#
loop_
_entity_poly.entity_id
_entity_poly.type
_entity_poly.pdbx_seq_one_letter_code
_entity_poly.pdbx_strand_id
1 'polypeptide(L)'
;MAQPRVPGGGGEEFELPCGETARVREFDMGMREFECDCGATHAVVTDVNPPDRFLPEFLVSLLRDTVETTSEEMPEFGTPHLLGIVLEEFPEAVVAEDVSEDQDVGYTMLWVTEFDSRRLHEIIVELVIELMEHAVSHSDDESAMTEFEEQMLAFDVSEFVEQYRSERDLDADDVYV
;
A
#
# COMPACT_ATOMS: atom_id res chain seq x y z
N MET A 1 -15.90 23.57 -38.05
CA MET A 1 -15.73 22.11 -38.21
C MET A 1 -15.65 21.53 -36.80
N ALA A 2 -16.69 20.82 -36.38
CA ALA A 2 -16.68 20.10 -35.11
C ALA A 2 -15.96 18.77 -35.35
N GLN A 3 -14.84 18.53 -34.66
CA GLN A 3 -14.23 17.20 -34.65
C GLN A 3 -15.21 16.23 -33.98
N PRO A 4 -15.39 15.01 -34.53
CA PRO A 4 -16.29 14.03 -33.96
C PRO A 4 -15.71 13.54 -32.64
N ARG A 5 -16.31 13.97 -31.51
CA ARG A 5 -16.00 13.39 -30.21
C ARG A 5 -16.67 12.02 -30.14
N VAL A 6 -15.84 10.98 -30.14
CA VAL A 6 -16.24 9.63 -29.78
C VAL A 6 -16.66 9.65 -28.30
N PRO A 7 -17.89 9.27 -27.94
CA PRO A 7 -18.26 9.00 -26.56
C PRO A 7 -17.53 7.72 -26.13
N GLY A 8 -16.58 7.85 -25.21
CA GLY A 8 -15.63 6.80 -24.80
C GLY A 8 -14.16 7.29 -24.80
N GLY A 9 -13.95 8.60 -24.63
CA GLY A 9 -12.65 9.23 -24.80
C GLY A 9 -11.93 9.44 -23.47
N GLY A 10 -10.85 8.69 -23.28
CA GLY A 10 -9.81 8.93 -22.28
C GLY A 10 -9.93 7.97 -21.11
N GLY A 11 -9.24 6.83 -21.18
CA GLY A 11 -8.87 6.15 -19.93
C GLY A 11 -8.11 7.18 -19.11
N GLU A 12 -8.66 7.49 -17.93
CA GLU A 12 -8.42 8.74 -17.21
C GLU A 12 -6.92 9.00 -17.09
N GLU A 13 -6.47 10.12 -17.66
CA GLU A 13 -5.11 10.61 -17.48
C GLU A 13 -5.07 11.35 -16.15
N PHE A 14 -4.10 11.02 -15.30
CA PHE A 14 -3.90 11.63 -14.00
C PHE A 14 -2.42 11.97 -13.80
N GLU A 15 -2.16 12.92 -12.90
CA GLU A 15 -0.80 13.36 -12.57
C GLU A 15 -0.23 12.43 -11.50
N LEU A 16 0.94 11.85 -11.75
CA LEU A 16 1.73 11.08 -10.80
C LEU A 16 2.35 12.01 -9.77
N PRO A 17 2.75 11.51 -8.58
CA PRO A 17 3.31 12.38 -7.54
C PRO A 17 4.62 13.06 -8.00
N CYS A 18 5.36 12.46 -8.94
CA CYS A 18 6.55 13.06 -9.55
C CYS A 18 6.26 14.18 -10.58
N GLY A 19 4.99 14.45 -10.89
CA GLY A 19 4.52 15.47 -11.85
C GLY A 19 4.37 14.98 -13.29
N GLU A 20 4.72 13.72 -13.59
CA GLU A 20 4.45 13.11 -14.90
C GLU A 20 2.98 12.72 -15.03
N THR A 21 2.48 12.50 -16.26
CA THR A 21 1.10 12.06 -16.49
C THR A 21 1.07 10.59 -16.90
N ALA A 22 0.15 9.80 -16.35
CA ALA A 22 -0.07 8.41 -16.73
C ALA A 22 -1.56 8.14 -16.96
N ARG A 23 -1.88 7.05 -17.68
CA ARG A 23 -3.25 6.56 -17.82
C ARG A 23 -3.50 5.41 -16.87
N VAL A 24 -4.70 5.36 -16.30
CA VAL A 24 -5.13 4.24 -15.43
C VAL A 24 -4.90 2.87 -16.10
N ARG A 25 -5.11 2.77 -17.41
CA ARG A 25 -5.00 1.52 -18.18
C ARG A 25 -3.56 1.01 -18.36
N GLU A 26 -2.57 1.75 -17.90
CA GLU A 26 -1.16 1.33 -17.85
C GLU A 26 -0.85 0.52 -16.59
N PHE A 27 -1.77 0.50 -15.61
CA PHE A 27 -1.61 -0.17 -14.33
C PHE A 27 -2.42 -1.47 -14.28
N ASP A 28 -1.74 -2.60 -14.14
CA ASP A 28 -2.35 -3.91 -13.95
C ASP A 28 -2.59 -4.21 -12.47
N MET A 29 -3.62 -4.99 -12.15
CA MET A 29 -3.94 -5.42 -10.76
C MET A 29 -2.76 -6.10 -10.04
N GLY A 30 -1.87 -6.77 -10.78
CA GLY A 30 -0.70 -7.46 -10.24
C GLY A 30 0.58 -6.61 -10.23
N MET A 31 0.53 -5.40 -10.76
CA MET A 31 1.69 -4.52 -10.86
C MET A 31 2.15 -4.11 -9.46
N ARG A 32 3.45 -4.23 -9.21
CA ARG A 32 4.07 -3.73 -7.98
C ARG A 32 4.79 -2.41 -8.20
N GLU A 33 5.30 -2.21 -9.41
CA GLU A 33 6.19 -1.13 -9.78
C GLU A 33 5.87 -0.64 -11.18
N PHE A 34 5.93 0.68 -11.35
CA PHE A 34 5.77 1.38 -12.62
C PHE A 34 7.06 2.13 -12.94
N GLU A 35 7.69 1.79 -14.06
CA GLU A 35 8.86 2.51 -14.58
C GLU A 35 8.39 3.81 -15.23
N CYS A 36 8.71 4.95 -14.62
CA CYS A 36 8.20 6.25 -15.05
C CYS A 36 9.17 6.99 -15.97
N ASP A 37 8.64 7.84 -16.84
CA ASP A 37 9.41 8.72 -17.71
C ASP A 37 10.28 9.75 -16.94
N CYS A 38 9.98 10.01 -15.67
CA CYS A 38 10.84 10.80 -14.77
C CYS A 38 12.18 10.11 -14.46
N GLY A 39 12.30 8.80 -14.76
CA GLY A 39 13.50 7.97 -14.55
C GLY A 39 13.53 7.23 -13.21
N ALA A 40 12.49 7.37 -12.39
CA ALA A 40 12.31 6.61 -11.14
C ALA A 40 11.31 5.45 -11.32
N THR A 41 11.29 4.56 -10.34
CA THR A 41 10.31 3.48 -10.24
C THR A 41 9.33 3.80 -9.13
N HIS A 42 8.04 3.77 -9.44
CA HIS A 42 6.95 4.11 -8.53
C HIS A 42 6.22 2.85 -8.06
N ALA A 43 5.96 2.74 -6.76
CA ALA A 43 5.18 1.65 -6.22
C ALA A 43 3.72 1.78 -6.64
N VAL A 44 3.13 0.66 -7.00
CA VAL A 44 1.73 0.55 -7.42
C VAL A 44 1.00 -0.39 -6.48
N VAL A 45 -0.14 0.08 -5.99
CA VAL A 45 -1.07 -0.70 -5.17
C VAL A 45 -2.49 -0.45 -5.65
N THR A 46 -3.30 -1.50 -5.67
CA THR A 46 -4.74 -1.43 -5.96
C THR A 46 -5.53 -2.02 -4.80
N ASP A 47 -6.82 -1.70 -4.70
CA ASP A 47 -7.71 -2.18 -3.62
C ASP A 47 -7.88 -3.71 -3.64
N VAL A 48 -7.65 -4.36 -4.78
CA VAL A 48 -7.67 -5.82 -4.91
C VAL A 48 -6.41 -6.49 -4.36
N ASN A 49 -5.33 -5.75 -4.11
CA ASN A 49 -4.15 -6.30 -3.46
C ASN A 49 -4.46 -6.56 -1.99
N PRO A 50 -4.23 -7.78 -1.47
CA PRO A 50 -4.56 -8.06 -0.08
C PRO A 50 -3.46 -7.51 0.86
N PRO A 51 -3.79 -7.20 2.12
CA PRO A 51 -2.85 -6.62 3.08
C PRO A 51 -1.69 -7.58 3.44
N ASP A 52 -1.86 -8.89 3.22
CA ASP A 52 -0.78 -9.88 3.33
C ASP A 52 0.24 -9.81 2.18
N ARG A 53 0.13 -8.80 1.30
CA ARG A 53 1.24 -8.36 0.47
C ARG A 53 2.33 -7.65 1.29
N PHE A 54 1.96 -7.01 2.40
CA PHE A 54 2.87 -6.18 3.20
C PHE A 54 3.10 -6.75 4.61
N LEU A 55 2.10 -7.42 5.18
CA LEU A 55 2.14 -7.85 6.58
C LEU A 55 1.91 -9.36 6.71
N PRO A 56 2.47 -10.03 7.72
CA PRO A 56 2.14 -11.42 7.99
C PRO A 56 0.64 -11.60 8.26
N GLU A 57 0.05 -12.73 7.85
CA GLU A 57 -1.38 -12.98 8.01
C GLU A 57 -1.85 -12.82 9.47
N PHE A 58 -1.06 -13.29 10.43
CA PHE A 58 -1.41 -13.16 11.85
C PHE A 58 -1.53 -11.69 12.29
N LEU A 59 -0.69 -10.80 11.75
CA LEU A 59 -0.72 -9.38 12.07
C LEU A 59 -1.91 -8.70 11.41
N VAL A 60 -2.22 -9.08 10.16
CA VAL A 60 -3.45 -8.63 9.49
C VAL A 60 -4.69 -9.02 10.29
N SER A 61 -4.76 -10.27 10.79
CA SER A 61 -5.85 -10.72 11.65
C SER A 61 -5.93 -9.91 12.93
N LEU A 62 -4.81 -9.66 13.59
CA LEU A 62 -4.77 -8.85 14.80
C LEU A 62 -5.27 -7.41 14.55
N LEU A 63 -4.85 -6.79 13.45
CA LEU A 63 -5.28 -5.43 13.10
C LEU A 63 -6.79 -5.38 12.79
N ARG A 64 -7.35 -6.39 12.12
CA ARG A 64 -8.80 -6.50 11.91
C ARG A 64 -9.59 -6.64 13.20
N ASP A 65 -9.06 -7.35 14.18
CA ASP A 65 -9.71 -7.55 15.46
C ASP A 65 -9.62 -6.32 16.38
N THR A 66 -8.61 -5.47 16.18
CA THR A 66 -8.28 -4.37 17.11
C THR A 66 -8.62 -2.98 16.58
N VAL A 67 -8.54 -2.77 15.26
CA VAL A 67 -8.80 -1.46 14.64
C VAL A 67 -10.27 -1.36 14.24
N GLU A 68 -11.01 -0.47 14.91
CA GLU A 68 -12.37 -0.12 14.52
C GLU A 68 -12.37 0.78 13.28
N THR A 69 -12.99 0.32 12.19
CA THR A 69 -13.17 1.15 10.98
C THR A 69 -14.48 1.92 11.03
N THR A 70 -14.52 3.07 10.37
CA THR A 70 -15.71 3.97 10.37
C THR A 70 -16.51 3.92 9.06
N SER A 71 -16.01 3.21 8.04
CA SER A 71 -16.64 3.07 6.73
C SER A 71 -17.57 1.86 6.66
N GLU A 72 -18.83 2.07 6.25
CA GLU A 72 -19.77 0.97 5.99
C GLU A 72 -19.38 0.16 4.75
N GLU A 73 -18.70 0.78 3.78
CA GLU A 73 -18.22 0.14 2.55
C GLU A 73 -16.91 -0.64 2.78
N MET A 74 -16.16 -0.28 3.83
CA MET A 74 -14.92 -0.94 4.24
C MET A 74 -14.97 -1.28 5.75
N PRO A 75 -15.77 -2.30 6.12
CA PRO A 75 -16.05 -2.63 7.52
C PRO A 75 -14.90 -3.35 8.25
N GLU A 76 -13.84 -3.72 7.53
CA GLU A 76 -12.69 -4.43 8.09
C GLU A 76 -11.38 -3.75 7.66
N PHE A 77 -10.38 -3.81 8.54
CA PHE A 77 -9.03 -3.35 8.22
C PHE A 77 -8.46 -4.10 6.99
N GLY A 78 -7.82 -3.35 6.10
CA GLY A 78 -7.33 -3.87 4.81
C GLY A 78 -6.43 -2.88 4.09
N THR A 79 -6.09 -3.18 2.84
CA THR A 79 -5.16 -2.37 2.03
C THR A 79 -5.56 -0.90 1.92
N PRO A 80 -6.83 -0.53 1.69
CA PRO A 80 -7.21 0.90 1.69
C PRO A 80 -6.88 1.62 3.01
N HIS A 81 -6.96 0.92 4.14
CA HIS A 81 -6.60 1.50 5.44
C HIS A 81 -5.09 1.67 5.59
N LEU A 82 -4.30 0.68 5.15
CA LEU A 82 -2.83 0.79 5.13
C LEU A 82 -2.39 1.98 4.27
N LEU A 83 -2.93 2.09 3.06
CA LEU A 83 -2.58 3.17 2.14
C LEU A 83 -3.16 4.52 2.58
N GLY A 84 -4.27 4.52 3.33
CA GLY A 84 -4.77 5.69 4.03
C GLY A 84 -3.77 6.25 5.02
N ILE A 85 -3.16 5.40 5.86
CA ILE A 85 -2.12 5.83 6.82
C ILE A 85 -0.88 6.37 6.09
N VAL A 86 -0.45 5.71 5.00
CA VAL A 86 0.67 6.21 4.17
C VAL A 86 0.34 7.57 3.55
N LEU A 87 -0.87 7.75 3.02
CA LEU A 87 -1.31 9.01 2.43
C LEU A 87 -1.41 10.13 3.48
N GLU A 88 -1.84 9.81 4.71
CA GLU A 88 -1.87 10.76 5.82
C GLU A 88 -0.47 11.26 6.20
N GLU A 89 0.52 10.36 6.23
CA GLU A 89 1.91 10.72 6.56
C GLU A 89 2.64 11.39 5.39
N PHE A 90 2.38 10.95 4.14
CA PHE A 90 3.06 11.42 2.93
C PHE A 90 2.09 11.94 1.85
N PRO A 91 1.32 13.02 2.12
CA PRO A 91 0.24 13.46 1.24
C PRO A 91 0.71 14.00 -0.11
N GLU A 92 1.97 14.44 -0.22
CA GLU A 92 2.56 14.92 -1.48
C GLU A 92 3.25 13.80 -2.28
N ALA A 93 3.55 12.66 -1.65
CA ALA A 93 4.30 11.57 -2.28
C ALA A 93 3.42 10.38 -2.71
N VAL A 94 2.11 10.49 -2.53
CA VAL A 94 1.13 9.46 -2.88
C VAL A 94 -0.04 10.10 -3.61
N VAL A 95 -0.36 9.57 -4.78
CA VAL A 95 -1.59 9.89 -5.51
C VAL A 95 -2.54 8.70 -5.36
N ALA A 96 -3.79 8.99 -5.01
CA ALA A 96 -4.87 8.03 -4.89
C ALA A 96 -5.97 8.38 -5.89
N GLU A 97 -6.21 7.50 -6.87
CA GLU A 97 -7.22 7.67 -7.90
C GLU A 97 -8.39 6.72 -7.67
N ASP A 98 -9.60 7.29 -7.67
CA ASP A 98 -10.86 6.54 -7.71
C ASP A 98 -11.23 6.28 -9.16
N VAL A 99 -11.21 5.00 -9.54
CA VAL A 99 -11.49 4.54 -10.90
C VAL A 99 -12.70 3.60 -10.92
N SER A 100 -13.56 3.70 -9.90
CA SER A 100 -14.76 2.86 -9.76
C SER A 100 -15.74 2.99 -10.94
N GLU A 101 -15.65 4.06 -11.72
CA GLU A 101 -16.43 4.26 -12.95
C GLU A 101 -15.85 3.56 -14.19
N ASP A 102 -14.56 3.18 -14.22
CA ASP A 102 -13.93 2.42 -15.33
C ASP A 102 -13.99 0.90 -15.06
N GLN A 103 -15.02 0.26 -15.59
CA GLN A 103 -15.24 -1.19 -15.40
C GLN A 103 -14.22 -2.08 -16.14
N ASP A 104 -13.36 -1.52 -17.00
CA ASP A 104 -12.41 -2.30 -17.80
C ASP A 104 -11.13 -2.67 -17.03
N VAL A 105 -10.83 -2.02 -15.89
CA VAL A 105 -9.52 -2.15 -15.18
C VAL A 105 -9.50 -3.19 -14.06
N GLY A 106 -10.68 -3.56 -13.51
CA GLY A 106 -10.82 -4.67 -12.55
C GLY A 106 -10.51 -4.33 -11.09
N TYR A 107 -10.26 -3.06 -10.78
CA TYR A 107 -10.06 -2.53 -9.43
C TYR A 107 -10.81 -1.19 -9.30
N THR A 108 -11.03 -0.71 -8.08
CA THR A 108 -11.78 0.55 -7.84
C THR A 108 -10.90 1.69 -7.39
N MET A 109 -9.77 1.39 -6.75
CA MET A 109 -8.82 2.39 -6.27
C MET A 109 -7.41 2.04 -6.70
N LEU A 110 -6.65 3.06 -7.10
CA LEU A 110 -5.24 2.98 -7.46
C LEU A 110 -4.44 3.93 -6.58
N TRP A 111 -3.35 3.43 -5.99
CA TRP A 111 -2.33 4.23 -5.33
C TRP A 111 -1.02 4.13 -6.09
N VAL A 112 -0.44 5.27 -6.42
CA VAL A 112 0.91 5.37 -7.00
C VAL A 112 1.75 6.29 -6.12
N THR A 113 2.96 5.86 -5.77
CA THR A 113 3.81 6.59 -4.82
C THR A 113 5.13 7.02 -5.47
N GLU A 114 5.80 8.04 -4.93
CA GLU A 114 7.15 8.41 -5.38
C GLU A 114 8.20 7.33 -5.07
N PHE A 115 7.92 6.50 -4.06
CA PHE A 115 8.81 5.45 -3.59
C PHE A 115 8.77 4.23 -4.50
N ASP A 116 9.83 3.43 -4.53
CA ASP A 116 9.76 2.08 -5.10
C ASP A 116 8.96 1.12 -4.20
N SER A 117 8.65 -0.09 -4.71
CA SER A 117 7.79 -1.02 -3.98
C SER A 117 8.42 -1.60 -2.72
N ARG A 118 9.75 -1.59 -2.61
CA ARG A 118 10.46 -2.01 -1.40
C ARG A 118 10.34 -0.93 -0.34
N ARG A 119 10.64 0.32 -0.69
CA ARG A 119 10.59 1.44 0.25
C ARG A 119 9.15 1.67 0.74
N LEU A 120 8.15 1.54 -0.13
CA LEU A 120 6.74 1.58 0.31
C LEU A 120 6.44 0.49 1.35
N HIS A 121 6.97 -0.72 1.17
CA HIS A 121 6.75 -1.81 2.12
C HIS A 121 7.40 -1.53 3.47
N GLU A 122 8.64 -1.00 3.48
CA GLU A 122 9.29 -0.55 4.72
C GLU A 122 8.45 0.52 5.43
N ILE A 123 7.98 1.54 4.70
CA ILE A 123 7.12 2.60 5.24
C ILE A 123 5.84 2.03 5.86
N ILE A 124 5.17 1.08 5.18
CA ILE A 124 3.96 0.46 5.72
C ILE A 124 4.24 -0.26 7.04
N VAL A 125 5.38 -0.98 7.14
CA VAL A 125 5.77 -1.69 8.36
C VAL A 125 6.11 -0.69 9.48
N GLU A 126 6.87 0.38 9.17
CA GLU A 126 7.18 1.48 10.08
C GLU A 126 5.89 2.09 10.65
N LEU A 127 4.94 2.48 9.80
CA LEU A 127 3.69 3.12 10.22
C LEU A 127 2.77 2.19 11.03
N VAL A 128 2.77 0.89 10.75
CA VAL A 128 2.02 -0.09 11.54
C VAL A 128 2.65 -0.26 12.93
N ILE A 129 3.98 -0.25 13.02
CA ILE A 129 4.69 -0.28 14.30
C ILE A 129 4.35 0.97 15.12
N GLU A 130 4.38 2.15 14.50
CA GLU A 130 4.02 3.41 15.16
C GLU A 130 2.56 3.41 15.66
N LEU A 131 1.64 2.85 14.86
CA LEU A 131 0.25 2.66 15.28
C LEU A 131 0.15 1.78 16.53
N MET A 132 0.91 0.67 16.57
CA MET A 132 0.96 -0.22 17.73
C MET A 132 1.58 0.48 18.94
N GLU A 133 2.65 1.25 18.76
CA GLU A 133 3.28 2.05 19.82
C GLU A 133 2.29 3.02 20.45
N HIS A 134 1.55 3.76 19.62
CA HIS A 134 0.51 4.67 20.07
C HIS A 134 -0.57 3.94 20.87
N ALA A 135 -1.02 2.77 20.41
CA ALA A 135 -2.01 1.96 21.13
C ALA A 135 -1.49 1.49 22.50
N VAL A 136 -0.25 1.01 22.58
CA VAL A 136 0.38 0.59 23.84
C VAL A 136 0.58 1.78 24.78
N SER A 137 0.88 2.97 24.26
CA SER A 137 1.07 4.20 25.07
C SER A 137 -0.19 4.70 25.75
N HIS A 138 -1.35 4.36 25.19
CA HIS A 138 -2.64 4.65 25.80
C HIS A 138 -3.07 3.58 26.82
N SER A 139 -2.35 2.47 26.92
CA SER A 139 -2.61 1.47 27.95
C SER A 139 -2.04 1.92 29.30
N ASP A 140 -2.73 1.62 30.40
CA ASP A 140 -2.25 1.89 31.76
C ASP A 140 -1.12 0.92 32.20
N ASP A 141 -0.52 0.16 31.27
CA ASP A 141 0.49 -0.87 31.54
C ASP A 141 1.90 -0.39 31.15
N GLU A 142 2.60 0.23 32.11
CA GLU A 142 3.99 0.70 31.94
C GLU A 142 4.98 -0.44 31.60
N SER A 143 4.66 -1.69 31.97
CA SER A 143 5.51 -2.83 31.67
C SER A 143 5.38 -3.28 30.22
N ALA A 144 4.16 -3.25 29.66
CA ALA A 144 3.91 -3.50 28.25
C ALA A 144 4.59 -2.46 27.35
N MET A 145 4.60 -1.18 27.77
CA MET A 145 5.31 -0.12 27.05
C MET A 145 6.82 -0.37 26.98
N THR A 146 7.44 -0.62 28.14
CA THR A 146 8.89 -0.85 28.20
C THR A 146 9.32 -2.06 27.35
N GLU A 147 8.53 -3.15 27.39
CA GLU A 147 8.80 -4.33 26.59
C GLU A 147 8.66 -4.07 25.09
N PHE A 148 7.67 -3.28 24.68
CA PHE A 148 7.47 -2.89 23.28
C PHE A 148 8.65 -2.06 22.77
N GLU A 149 9.08 -1.04 23.51
CA GLU A 149 10.23 -0.19 23.16
C GLU A 149 11.52 -1.02 23.01
N GLU A 150 11.77 -1.96 23.92
CA GLU A 150 12.94 -2.86 23.83
C GLU A 150 12.90 -3.75 22.58
N GLN A 151 11.73 -4.28 22.23
CA GLN A 151 11.56 -5.08 21.01
C GLN A 151 11.76 -4.22 19.75
N MET A 152 11.28 -2.98 19.75
CA MET A 152 11.40 -2.07 18.61
C MET A 152 12.85 -1.64 18.36
N LEU A 153 13.63 -1.42 19.41
CA LEU A 153 15.07 -1.14 19.28
C LEU A 153 15.86 -2.29 18.62
N ALA A 154 15.35 -3.52 18.72
CA ALA A 154 15.96 -4.70 18.14
C ALA A 154 15.40 -5.07 16.76
N PHE A 155 14.30 -4.44 16.33
CA PHE A 155 13.61 -4.80 15.10
C PHE A 155 14.21 -4.04 13.90
N ASP A 156 14.74 -4.78 12.93
CA ASP A 156 15.24 -4.23 11.67
C ASP A 156 14.16 -4.36 10.59
N VAL A 157 13.54 -3.23 10.23
CA VAL A 157 12.48 -3.17 9.21
C VAL A 157 12.99 -3.61 7.84
N SER A 158 14.19 -3.17 7.45
CA SER A 158 14.76 -3.49 6.14
C SER A 158 15.08 -4.97 6.03
N GLU A 159 15.63 -5.58 7.09
CA GLU A 159 15.84 -7.03 7.16
C GLU A 159 14.52 -7.81 7.12
N PHE A 160 13.52 -7.36 7.89
CA PHE A 160 12.18 -7.96 7.87
C PHE A 160 11.57 -7.93 6.46
N VAL A 161 11.56 -6.78 5.81
CA VAL A 161 11.00 -6.61 4.46
C VAL A 161 11.75 -7.47 3.45
N GLU A 162 13.07 -7.51 3.52
CA GLU A 162 13.89 -8.35 2.64
C GLU A 162 13.54 -9.83 2.77
N GLN A 163 13.48 -10.35 3.99
CA GLN A 163 13.09 -11.74 4.24
C GLN A 163 11.65 -12.02 3.79
N TYR A 164 10.71 -11.15 4.18
CA TYR A 164 9.30 -11.31 3.85
C TYR A 164 9.06 -11.35 2.35
N ARG A 165 9.69 -10.44 1.60
CA ARG A 165 9.58 -10.42 0.14
C ARG A 165 10.27 -11.62 -0.48
N SER A 166 11.45 -12.01 0.02
CA SER A 166 12.15 -13.19 -0.47
C SER A 166 11.34 -14.48 -0.29
N GLU A 167 10.57 -14.62 0.78
CA GLU A 167 9.71 -15.80 0.98
C GLU A 167 8.49 -15.82 0.05
N ARG A 168 8.00 -14.65 -0.34
CA ARG A 168 6.78 -14.50 -1.16
C ARG A 168 7.03 -14.28 -2.65
N ASP A 169 8.24 -13.93 -3.06
CA ASP A 169 8.68 -13.90 -4.46
C ASP A 169 9.19 -15.27 -4.94
N LEU A 170 9.15 -16.32 -4.11
CA LEU A 170 9.43 -17.70 -4.54
C LEU A 170 8.33 -18.18 -5.49
N ASP A 171 8.70 -18.47 -6.73
CA ASP A 171 7.84 -19.17 -7.67
C ASP A 171 7.69 -20.64 -7.26
N ALA A 172 6.61 -21.31 -7.69
CA ALA A 172 6.39 -22.74 -7.41
C ALA A 172 7.53 -23.64 -7.93
N ASP A 173 8.35 -23.15 -8.87
CA ASP A 173 9.53 -23.81 -9.41
C ASP A 173 10.80 -23.62 -8.54
N ASP A 174 10.86 -22.63 -7.64
CA ASP A 174 12.03 -22.35 -6.78
C ASP A 174 12.17 -23.33 -5.61
N VAL A 175 11.10 -24.09 -5.29
CA VAL A 175 11.07 -25.04 -4.16
C VAL A 175 11.74 -26.39 -4.51
N TYR A 176 12.11 -26.61 -5.78
CA TYR A 176 12.62 -27.90 -6.27
C TYR A 176 14.09 -27.90 -6.76
N VAL A 177 14.93 -26.98 -6.27
CA VAL A 177 16.38 -26.94 -6.58
C VAL A 177 17.22 -27.71 -5.56
#